data_AF-A0A7K4D2Z4-F1
#
_entry.id   AF-A0A7K4D2Z4-F1
#
_cell.length_a   1.000
_cell.length_b   1.000
_cell.length_c   1.000
_cell.angle_alpha   90.00
_cell.angle_beta   90.00
_cell.angle_gamma   90.00
#
_symmetry.space_group_name_H-M   'P 1'
#
loop_
_entity.id
_entity.type
_entity.pdbx_description
1 polymer ?
#
loop_
_entity_poly.entity_id
_entity_poly.type
_entity_poly.pdbx_seq_one_letter_code
_entity_poly.pdbx_strand_id
1 'polypeptide(L)'
;MKVGRKAKPQSPEEMALVHHALENPTRRNMIILMNQGKLSVPEIEAEFGPNMLDYHMHRLELAGLIEVREEKIVLTEAGVAYGGLVKMQKEKGGAGKT
;
A
#
# COMPACT_ATOMS: atom_id res chain seq x y z
N MET A 1 -4.86 -22.61 0.41
CA MET A 1 -3.46 -22.24 0.73
C MET A 1 -3.45 -21.52 2.07
N LYS A 2 -2.59 -21.90 3.02
CA LYS A 2 -2.51 -21.27 4.34
C LYS A 2 -1.85 -19.89 4.19
N VAL A 3 -2.65 -18.85 4.38
CA VAL A 3 -2.29 -17.44 4.20
C VAL A 3 -1.29 -17.05 5.28
N GLY A 4 -0.03 -16.88 4.88
CA GLY A 4 1.02 -16.37 5.76
C GLY A 4 0.85 -14.87 5.93
N ARG A 5 0.13 -14.46 6.99
CA ARG A 5 0.26 -13.13 7.58
C ARG A 5 1.73 -12.96 7.98
N LYS A 6 2.47 -12.15 7.22
CA LYS A 6 3.90 -11.93 7.43
C LYS A 6 4.13 -10.43 7.48
N ALA A 7 4.70 -9.96 8.60
CA ALA A 7 5.04 -8.56 8.81
C ALA A 7 6.11 -8.00 7.84
N LYS A 8 6.84 -8.86 7.12
CA LYS A 8 7.91 -8.46 6.20
C LYS A 8 8.08 -9.45 5.03
N PRO A 9 8.55 -8.97 3.86
CA PRO A 9 9.00 -9.83 2.76
C PRO A 9 10.03 -10.88 3.23
N GLN A 10 9.95 -12.08 2.68
CA GLN A 10 10.80 -13.21 3.04
C GLN A 10 11.82 -13.59 1.97
N SER A 11 11.74 -12.98 0.79
CA SER A 11 12.70 -13.18 -0.28
C SER A 11 13.07 -11.85 -0.96
N PRO A 12 14.20 -11.80 -1.68
CA PRO A 12 14.55 -10.65 -2.51
C PRO A 12 13.46 -10.29 -3.53
N GLU A 13 12.76 -11.28 -4.08
CA GLU A 13 11.68 -11.10 -5.05
C GLU A 13 10.47 -10.42 -4.42
N GLU A 14 10.03 -10.88 -3.23
CA GLU A 14 8.96 -10.22 -2.48
C GLU A 14 9.34 -8.78 -2.10
N MET A 15 10.60 -8.56 -1.71
CA MET A 15 11.10 -7.21 -1.39
C MET A 15 11.09 -6.30 -2.63
N ALA A 16 11.48 -6.82 -3.79
CA ALA A 16 11.46 -6.07 -5.05
C ALA A 16 10.02 -5.66 -5.45
N LEU A 17 9.04 -6.53 -5.22
CA LEU A 17 7.63 -6.20 -5.46
C LEU A 17 7.14 -5.07 -4.56
N VAL A 18 7.48 -5.09 -3.27
CA VAL A 18 7.15 -4.00 -2.33
C VAL A 18 7.83 -2.69 -2.75
N HIS A 19 9.11 -2.74 -3.11
CA HIS A 19 9.85 -1.56 -3.58
C HIS A 19 9.20 -0.96 -4.84
N HIS A 20 8.96 -1.78 -5.85
CA HIS A 20 8.29 -1.36 -7.08
C HIS A 20 6.86 -0.84 -6.80
N ALA A 21 6.12 -1.42 -5.87
CA ALA A 21 4.81 -0.89 -5.51
C ALA A 21 4.92 0.51 -4.89
N LEU A 22 5.84 0.71 -3.94
CA LEU A 22 5.94 1.95 -3.16
C LEU A 22 6.81 3.04 -3.79
N GLU A 23 7.51 2.77 -4.89
CA GLU A 23 8.21 3.79 -5.68
C GLU A 23 7.25 4.81 -6.30
N ASN A 24 6.02 4.37 -6.62
CA ASN A 24 5.00 5.21 -7.22
C ASN A 24 4.27 6.07 -6.16
N PRO A 25 4.17 7.40 -6.36
CA PRO A 25 3.61 8.31 -5.37
C PRO A 25 2.11 8.09 -5.12
N THR A 26 1.33 7.72 -6.14
CA THR A 26 -0.11 7.41 -6.00
C THR A 26 -0.31 6.24 -5.05
N ARG A 27 0.37 5.11 -5.32
CA ARG A 27 0.28 3.91 -4.47
C ARG A 27 0.77 4.16 -3.04
N ARG A 28 1.83 4.97 -2.89
CA ARG A 28 2.32 5.40 -1.57
C ARG A 28 1.27 6.21 -0.80
N ASN A 29 0.58 7.14 -1.45
CA ASN A 29 -0.49 7.91 -0.81
C ASN A 29 -1.71 7.03 -0.49
N MET A 30 -2.07 6.09 -1.36
CA MET A 30 -3.17 5.14 -1.12
C MET A 30 -2.93 4.33 0.16
N ILE A 31 -1.75 3.72 0.32
CA ILE A 31 -1.46 2.89 1.50
C ILE A 31 -1.37 3.70 2.80
N ILE A 32 -1.02 4.99 2.72
CA ILE A 32 -1.07 5.93 3.85
C ILE A 32 -2.52 6.15 4.28
N LEU A 33 -3.42 6.43 3.33
CA LEU A 33 -4.85 6.64 3.60
C LEU A 33 -5.51 5.39 4.16
N MET A 34 -5.15 4.21 3.66
CA MET A 34 -5.61 2.93 4.20
C MET A 34 -5.15 2.74 5.66
N ASN A 35 -3.90 3.08 5.97
CA ASN A 35 -3.41 3.06 7.35
C ASN A 35 -4.09 4.09 8.28
N GLN A 36 -4.74 5.10 7.69
CA GLN A 36 -5.54 6.10 8.41
C GLN A 36 -7.02 5.68 8.52
N GLY A 37 -7.41 4.53 7.96
CA GLY A 37 -8.74 3.97 8.11
C GLY A 37 -9.64 4.03 6.88
N LYS A 38 -9.18 4.57 5.73
CA LYS A 38 -9.94 4.46 4.46
C LYS A 38 -9.80 3.05 3.89
N LEU A 39 -10.74 2.18 4.23
CA LEU A 39 -10.64 0.73 4.02
C LEU A 39 -11.72 0.20 3.06
N SER A 40 -12.24 1.05 2.18
CA SER A 40 -13.11 0.63 1.09
C SER A 40 -12.67 1.19 -0.27
N VAL A 41 -12.98 0.48 -1.34
CA VAL A 41 -12.66 0.91 -2.71
C VAL A 41 -13.32 2.26 -3.04
N PRO A 42 -14.61 2.50 -2.72
CA PRO A 42 -15.23 3.80 -2.97
C PRO A 42 -14.57 4.96 -2.23
N GLU A 43 -14.12 4.78 -0.98
CA GLU A 43 -13.39 5.83 -0.24
C GLU A 43 -12.06 6.19 -0.88
N ILE A 44 -11.36 5.20 -1.45
CA ILE A 44 -10.10 5.44 -2.15
C ILE A 44 -10.37 6.05 -3.53
N GLU A 45 -11.38 5.59 -4.25
CA GLU A 45 -11.80 6.17 -5.54
C GLU A 45 -12.18 7.64 -5.40
N ALA A 46 -12.89 8.02 -4.33
CA ALA A 46 -13.25 9.41 -4.06
C ALA A 46 -12.03 10.33 -3.93
N GLU A 47 -10.87 9.80 -3.54
CA GLU A 47 -9.63 10.56 -3.34
C GLU A 47 -8.72 10.59 -4.57
N PHE A 48 -8.65 9.50 -5.33
CA PHE A 48 -7.72 9.35 -6.46
C PHE A 48 -8.39 9.39 -7.84
N GLY A 49 -9.73 9.33 -7.88
CA GLY A 49 -10.51 9.14 -9.09
C GLY A 49 -10.46 7.70 -9.62
N PRO A 50 -11.32 7.36 -10.59
CA PRO A 50 -11.41 6.01 -11.14
C PRO A 50 -10.25 5.65 -12.08
N ASN A 51 -9.57 6.67 -12.64
CA ASN A 51 -8.55 6.43 -13.66
C ASN A 51 -7.38 5.62 -13.09
N MET A 52 -7.14 4.43 -13.64
CA MET A 52 -6.09 3.50 -13.23
C MET A 52 -6.20 3.01 -11.77
N LEU A 53 -7.34 3.19 -11.09
CA LEU A 53 -7.51 2.80 -9.70
C LEU A 53 -7.27 1.29 -9.51
N ASP A 54 -7.91 0.47 -10.33
CA ASP A 54 -7.77 -1.00 -10.32
C ASP A 54 -6.32 -1.42 -10.52
N TYR A 55 -5.61 -0.75 -11.43
CA TYR A 55 -4.19 -1.01 -11.65
C TYR A 55 -3.37 -0.70 -10.40
N HIS A 56 -3.60 0.45 -9.77
CA HIS A 56 -2.86 0.83 -8.56
C HIS A 56 -3.14 -0.13 -7.39
N MET A 57 -4.39 -0.53 -7.20
CA MET A 57 -4.78 -1.50 -6.18
C MET A 57 -4.18 -2.87 -6.44
N HIS A 58 -4.27 -3.36 -7.68
CA HIS A 58 -3.69 -4.65 -8.05
C HIS A 58 -2.18 -4.71 -7.82
N ARG A 59 -1.45 -3.60 -8.08
CA ARG A 59 0.00 -3.54 -7.77
C ARG A 59 0.30 -3.59 -6.27
N LEU A 60 -0.56 -3.05 -5.42
CA LEU A 60 -0.43 -3.17 -3.96
C LEU A 60 -0.77 -4.59 -3.48
N GLU A 61 -1.75 -5.23 -4.11
CA GLU A 61 -2.16 -6.61 -3.82
C GLU A 61 -1.08 -7.63 -4.23
N LEU A 62 -0.49 -7.48 -5.41
CA LEU A 62 0.67 -8.28 -5.87
C LEU A 62 1.88 -8.14 -4.96
N ALA A 63 2.07 -6.97 -4.35
CA ALA A 63 3.13 -6.75 -3.36
C ALA A 63 2.79 -7.31 -1.96
N GLY A 64 1.62 -7.94 -1.81
CA GLY A 64 1.16 -8.50 -0.54
C GLY A 64 0.89 -7.44 0.53
N LEU A 65 0.63 -6.19 0.14
CA LEU A 65 0.39 -5.08 1.07
C LEU A 65 -1.09 -4.95 1.45
N ILE A 66 -1.98 -5.31 0.53
CA ILE A 66 -3.43 -5.29 0.74
C ILE A 66 -4.05 -6.57 0.22
N GLU A 67 -5.30 -6.81 0.62
CA GLU A 67 -6.24 -7.71 -0.03
C GLU A 67 -7.53 -6.92 -0.30
N VAL A 68 -8.18 -7.15 -1.45
CA VAL A 68 -9.49 -6.57 -1.75
C VAL A 68 -10.56 -7.67 -1.73
N ARG A 69 -11.61 -7.48 -0.94
CA ARG A 69 -12.72 -8.45 -0.79
C ARG A 69 -14.04 -7.70 -0.77
N GLU A 70 -14.89 -7.91 -1.78
CA GLU A 70 -16.22 -7.29 -1.86
C GLU A 70 -16.16 -5.78 -1.56
N GLU A 71 -15.26 -5.07 -2.26
CA GLU A 71 -14.99 -3.63 -2.10
C GLU A 71 -14.37 -3.20 -0.75
N LYS A 72 -14.13 -4.13 0.17
CA LYS A 72 -13.37 -3.87 1.41
C LYS A 72 -11.89 -4.13 1.20
N ILE A 73 -11.08 -3.24 1.77
CA ILE A 73 -9.64 -3.30 1.72
C ILE A 73 -9.14 -3.77 3.08
N VAL A 74 -8.37 -4.84 3.10
CA VAL A 74 -7.72 -5.35 4.30
C VAL A 74 -6.22 -5.13 4.15
N LEU A 75 -5.63 -4.33 5.05
CA LEU A 75 -4.18 -4.23 5.13
C LEU A 75 -3.60 -5.54 5.68
N THR A 76 -2.57 -6.05 5.02
CA THR A 76 -1.76 -7.11 5.60
C THR A 76 -0.85 -6.53 6.70
N GLU A 77 -0.20 -7.37 7.49
CA GLU A 77 0.80 -6.90 8.46
C GLU A 77 1.92 -6.09 7.77
N ALA A 78 2.36 -6.52 6.58
CA ALA A 78 3.30 -5.76 5.76
C ALA A 78 2.68 -4.42 5.30
N GLY A 79 1.41 -4.41 4.89
CA GLY A 79 0.72 -3.18 4.52
C GLY A 79 0.67 -2.13 5.63
N VAL A 80 0.40 -2.58 6.87
CA VAL A 80 0.44 -1.72 8.06
C VAL A 80 1.86 -1.19 8.28
N ALA A 81 2.86 -2.08 8.31
CA ALA A 81 4.26 -1.72 8.58
C ALA A 81 4.82 -0.73 7.54
N TYR A 82 4.69 -1.05 6.25
CA TYR A 82 5.21 -0.22 5.17
C TYR A 82 4.41 1.07 4.98
N GLY A 83 3.09 1.04 5.15
CA GLY A 83 2.28 2.26 5.10
C GLY A 83 2.63 3.24 6.24
N GLY A 84 2.87 2.72 7.44
CA GLY A 84 3.42 3.52 8.56
C GLY A 84 4.81 4.08 8.25
N LEU A 85 5.70 3.27 7.66
CA LEU A 85 7.04 3.70 7.24
C LEU A 85 6.98 4.87 6.25
N VAL A 86 6.21 4.73 5.15
CA VAL A 86 6.13 5.77 4.12
C VAL A 86 5.38 7.02 4.59
N LYS A 87 4.44 6.88 5.52
CA LYS A 87 3.80 8.00 6.21
C LYS A 87 4.84 8.80 7.01
N MET A 88 5.62 8.12 7.83
CA MET A 88 6.70 8.75 8.62
C MET A 88 7.74 9.44 7.72
N GLN A 89 8.12 8.82 6.59
CA GLN A 89 9.02 9.42 5.61
C GLN A 89 8.43 10.69 4.97
N LYS A 90 7.13 10.69 4.66
CA LYS A 90 6.42 11.86 4.14
C LYS A 90 6.39 13.01 5.15
N GLU A 91 6.13 12.71 6.41
CA GLU A 91 6.04 13.70 7.51
C GLU A 91 7.41 14.30 7.89
N LYS A 92 8.47 13.49 7.89
CA LYS A 92 9.83 13.94 8.23
C LYS A 92 10.50 14.73 7.09
N GLY A 93 9.87 14.81 5.92
CA GLY A 93 10.47 15.33 4.70
C GLY A 93 11.49 14.33 4.17
N GLY A 94 11.10 13.58 3.12
CA GLY A 94 12.06 12.80 2.35
C GLY A 94 13.21 13.70 1.88
N ALA A 95 14.43 13.15 1.79
CA ALA A 95 15.71 13.78 1.47
C ALA A 95 15.62 14.92 0.43
N GLY A 96 15.21 16.10 0.88
CA GLY A 96 14.89 17.27 0.04
C GLY A 96 14.73 18.55 0.88
N LYS A 97 15.25 18.54 2.12
CA LYS A 97 15.48 19.73 2.92
C LYS A 97 16.98 19.86 3.19
N THR A 98 17.71 20.25 2.14
CA THR A 98 19.05 20.85 2.21
C THR A 98 19.11 21.91 1.13
#